data_AF-A0A9W9QW83-F1
#
_entry.id   AF-A0A9W9QW83-F1
#
_cell.length_a   1.000
_cell.length_b   1.000
_cell.length_c   1.000
_cell.angle_alpha   90.00
_cell.angle_beta   90.00
_cell.angle_gamma   90.00
#
_symmetry.space_group_name_H-M   'P 1'
#
loop_
_entity.id
_entity.type
_entity.pdbx_description
1 polymer ?
#
loop_
_entity_poly.entity_id
_entity_poly.type
_entity_poly.pdbx_seq_one_letter_code
_entity_poly.pdbx_strand_id
1 'polypeptide(L)'
;MGRADAAFLSPEERVLPPELRKICESSASWPTIYQNAIDTLEYCAMANGMVIPWIVMAGEDFVEQIENREPLALLIYACWAALMARQEMWWTRITGQKIVRALGQSEQDEKWNRVLRWAKEIAHAETCS
;
A
#
# COMPACT_ATOMS: atom_id res chain seq x y z
N MET A 1 -29.52 2.66 -10.40
CA MET A 1 -28.73 3.90 -10.21
C MET A 1 -28.70 4.19 -8.73
N GLY A 2 -27.74 3.61 -8.01
CA GLY A 2 -27.50 3.88 -6.58
C GLY A 2 -26.07 4.37 -6.48
N ARG A 3 -25.90 5.60 -5.96
CA ARG A 3 -24.57 6.10 -5.57
C ARG A 3 -24.07 5.17 -4.48
N ALA A 4 -22.93 4.52 -4.73
CA ALA A 4 -22.16 3.93 -3.64
C ALA A 4 -21.60 5.10 -2.82
N ASP A 5 -22.18 5.33 -1.64
CA ASP A 5 -21.63 6.26 -0.67
C ASP A 5 -20.29 5.68 -0.19
N ALA A 6 -19.19 6.34 -0.59
CA ALA A 6 -17.81 5.98 -0.24
C ALA A 6 -17.50 6.05 1.28
N ALA A 7 -18.50 6.24 2.13
CA ALA A 7 -18.35 6.52 3.55
C ALA A 7 -18.63 5.31 4.48
N PHE A 8 -19.02 4.14 3.95
CA PHE A 8 -19.50 3.01 4.77
C PHE A 8 -18.84 1.66 4.47
N LEU A 9 -17.58 1.63 4.03
CA LEU A 9 -16.85 0.36 3.99
C LEU A 9 -16.49 -0.06 5.42
N SER A 10 -16.90 -1.29 5.79
CA SER A 10 -16.59 -1.88 7.09
C SER A 10 -15.06 -1.99 7.28
N PRO A 11 -14.51 -1.95 8.51
CA PRO A 11 -13.06 -2.10 8.73
C PRO A 11 -12.46 -3.36 8.12
N GLU A 12 -13.27 -4.41 7.92
CA GLU A 12 -12.90 -5.67 7.25
C GLU A 12 -12.94 -5.61 5.70
N GLU A 13 -13.54 -4.57 5.10
CA GLU A 13 -13.56 -4.33 3.65
C GLU A 13 -12.45 -3.37 3.20
N ARG A 14 -11.67 -2.82 4.14
CA ARG A 14 -10.55 -1.93 3.81
C ARG A 14 -9.41 -2.73 3.20
N VAL A 15 -9.05 -2.35 1.98
CA VAL A 15 -7.97 -3.02 1.23
C VAL A 15 -6.59 -2.68 1.78
N LEU A 16 -6.46 -1.58 2.54
CA LEU A 16 -5.23 -1.16 3.22
C LEU A 16 -5.42 -1.12 4.75
N PRO A 17 -4.35 -1.32 5.54
CA PRO A 17 -4.44 -1.33 7.00
C PRO A 17 -4.79 0.08 7.53
N PRO A 18 -5.73 0.20 8.50
CA PRO A 18 -6.19 1.49 9.01
C PRO A 18 -5.08 2.28 9.72
N GLU A 19 -4.03 1.62 10.20
CA GLU A 19 -2.84 2.23 10.76
C GLU A 19 -2.11 3.13 9.76
N LEU A 20 -2.15 2.81 8.46
CA LEU A 20 -1.46 3.58 7.41
C LEU A 20 -1.96 5.04 7.38
N ARG A 21 -3.28 5.24 7.39
CA ARG A 21 -3.87 6.59 7.41
C ARG A 21 -3.56 7.33 8.70
N LYS A 22 -3.62 6.65 9.85
CA LYS A 22 -3.27 7.26 11.15
C LYS A 22 -1.80 7.72 11.18
N ILE A 23 -0.89 6.94 10.62
CA ILE A 23 0.53 7.31 10.51
C ILE A 23 0.66 8.53 9.60
N CYS A 24 -0.01 8.53 8.44
CA CYS A 24 -0.01 9.65 7.50
C CYS A 24 -0.52 10.96 8.14
N GLU A 25 -1.66 10.91 8.85
CA GLU A 25 -2.24 12.06 9.54
C GLU A 25 -1.34 12.61 10.66
N SER A 26 -0.58 11.73 11.32
CA SER A 26 0.36 12.12 12.38
C SER A 26 1.71 12.62 11.86
N SER A 27 1.99 12.46 10.56
CA SER A 27 3.26 12.86 9.97
C SER A 27 3.27 14.38 9.68
N ALA A 28 4.38 15.04 10.00
CA ALA A 28 4.56 16.47 9.74
C ALA A 28 5.01 16.78 8.29
N SER A 29 5.26 15.74 7.48
CA SER A 29 5.94 15.85 6.18
C SER A 29 5.00 15.47 5.05
N TRP A 30 4.92 16.32 4.03
CA TRP A 30 4.26 16.08 2.73
C TRP A 30 2.84 15.46 2.77
N PRO A 31 1.92 16.00 3.59
CA PRO A 31 0.62 15.37 3.81
C PRO A 31 -0.18 15.16 2.53
N THR A 32 -0.12 16.09 1.56
CA THR A 32 -0.88 15.99 0.32
C THR A 32 -0.35 14.90 -0.63
N ILE A 33 0.97 14.73 -0.73
CA ILE A 33 1.57 13.69 -1.60
C ILE A 33 1.17 12.30 -1.08
N TYR A 34 1.31 12.08 0.23
CA TYR A 34 0.99 10.79 0.84
C TYR A 34 -0.51 10.50 0.90
N GLN A 35 -1.35 11.49 1.17
CA GLN A 35 -2.80 11.33 1.11
C GLN A 35 -3.25 10.94 -0.30
N ASN A 36 -2.77 11.65 -1.33
CA ASN A 36 -3.09 11.34 -2.72
C ASN A 36 -2.62 9.93 -3.11
N ALA A 37 -1.42 9.53 -2.70
CA ALA A 37 -0.91 8.18 -2.96
C ALA A 37 -1.79 7.11 -2.29
N ILE A 38 -2.19 7.32 -1.02
CA ILE A 38 -3.06 6.38 -0.29
C ILE A 38 -4.45 6.31 -0.94
N ASP A 39 -5.09 7.45 -1.23
CA ASP A 39 -6.43 7.50 -1.80
C ASP A 39 -6.49 6.82 -3.17
N THR A 40 -5.49 7.09 -4.03
CA THR A 40 -5.40 6.43 -5.33
C THR A 40 -5.09 4.94 -5.22
N LEU A 41 -4.30 4.52 -4.23
CA LEU A 41 -3.98 3.10 -4.01
C LEU A 41 -5.21 2.33 -3.57
N GLU A 42 -5.98 2.87 -2.62
CA GLU A 42 -7.24 2.25 -2.19
C GLU A 42 -8.20 2.08 -3.35
N TYR A 43 -8.34 3.11 -4.20
CA TYR A 43 -9.15 3.03 -5.41
C TYR A 43 -8.64 1.95 -6.38
N CYS A 44 -7.34 1.97 -6.70
CA CYS A 44 -6.71 1.02 -7.61
C CYS A 44 -6.75 -0.43 -7.10
N ALA A 45 -6.78 -0.62 -5.78
CA ALA A 45 -6.87 -1.94 -5.18
C ALA A 45 -8.27 -2.55 -5.26
N MET A 46 -9.31 -1.71 -5.37
CA MET A 46 -10.69 -2.14 -5.65
C MET A 46 -10.97 -2.31 -7.15
N ALA A 47 -10.18 -1.65 -8.01
CA ALA A 47 -10.33 -1.72 -9.46
C ALA A 47 -9.44 -2.82 -10.07
N ASN A 48 -10.07 -3.77 -10.76
CA ASN A 48 -9.36 -4.88 -11.42
C ASN A 48 -8.29 -4.37 -12.39
N GLY A 49 -7.06 -4.88 -12.25
CA GLY A 49 -5.93 -4.55 -13.12
C GLY A 49 -5.26 -3.19 -12.87
N MET A 50 -5.74 -2.39 -11.92
CA MET A 50 -5.22 -1.03 -11.66
C MET A 50 -4.10 -0.98 -10.62
N VAL A 51 -3.86 -2.08 -9.89
CA VAL A 51 -2.79 -2.15 -8.88
C VAL A 51 -1.41 -1.95 -9.50
N ILE A 52 -1.12 -2.55 -10.66
CA ILE A 52 0.19 -2.42 -11.32
C ILE A 52 0.46 -0.98 -11.81
N PRO A 53 -0.43 -0.35 -12.60
CA PRO A 53 -0.20 1.01 -13.08
C PRO A 53 -0.26 2.07 -11.99
N TRP A 54 -0.74 1.74 -10.78
CA TRP A 54 -0.82 2.70 -9.67
C TRP A 54 0.50 3.43 -9.41
N ILE A 55 1.66 2.78 -9.53
CA ILE A 55 2.95 3.43 -9.26
C ILE A 55 3.23 4.60 -10.20
N VAL A 56 2.70 4.55 -11.43
CA VAL A 56 2.76 5.66 -12.39
C VAL A 56 1.75 6.75 -12.01
N MET A 57 0.56 6.36 -11.52
CA MET A 57 -0.49 7.28 -11.08
C MET A 57 -0.16 8.02 -9.79
N ALA A 58 0.66 7.42 -8.91
CA ALA A 58 1.09 8.03 -7.65
C ALA A 58 1.92 9.30 -7.87
N GLY A 59 2.49 9.47 -9.07
CA GLY A 59 3.22 10.67 -9.49
C GLY A 59 4.70 10.64 -9.13
N GLU A 60 5.48 11.44 -9.86
CA GLU A 60 6.94 11.53 -9.71
C GLU A 60 7.34 12.02 -8.30
N ASP A 61 6.61 12.99 -7.74
CA ASP A 61 6.88 13.51 -6.38
C ASP A 61 6.84 12.40 -5.31
N PHE A 62 5.94 11.43 -5.45
CA PHE A 62 5.87 10.28 -4.53
C PHE A 62 7.02 9.31 -4.77
N VAL A 63 7.37 9.05 -6.03
CA VAL A 63 8.52 8.20 -6.38
C VAL A 63 9.82 8.79 -5.84
N GLU A 64 9.99 10.11 -5.92
CA GLU A 64 11.14 10.81 -5.32
C GLU A 64 11.23 10.56 -3.81
N GLN A 65 10.10 10.54 -3.09
CA GLN A 65 10.11 10.20 -1.65
C GLN A 65 10.54 8.75 -1.39
N ILE A 66 10.17 7.81 -2.27
CA ILE A 66 10.65 6.41 -2.18
C ILE A 66 12.17 6.37 -2.35
N GLU A 67 12.70 7.10 -3.34
CA GLU A 67 14.14 7.17 -3.64
C GLU A 67 14.92 7.79 -2.48
N ASN A 68 14.37 8.85 -1.87
CA ASN A 68 14.89 9.49 -0.66
C ASN A 68 14.76 8.62 0.59
N ARG A 69 14.19 7.41 0.49
CA ARG A 69 13.94 6.49 1.60
C ARG A 69 13.08 7.12 2.70
N GLU A 70 12.21 8.05 2.32
CA GLU A 70 11.28 8.65 3.27
C GLU A 70 10.43 7.54 3.88
N PRO A 71 10.42 7.41 5.22
CA PRO A 71 9.79 6.27 5.85
C PRO A 71 8.34 6.06 5.36
N LEU A 72 7.50 7.09 5.34
CA LEU A 72 6.07 6.92 5.03
C LEU A 72 5.86 6.53 3.56
N ALA A 73 6.70 7.03 2.66
CA ALA A 73 6.71 6.62 1.26
C ALA A 73 7.02 5.13 1.11
N LEU A 74 8.03 4.63 1.82
CA LEU A 74 8.38 3.22 1.84
C LEU A 74 7.26 2.35 2.44
N LEU A 75 6.52 2.87 3.41
CA LEU A 75 5.39 2.16 4.02
C LEU A 75 4.22 2.00 3.04
N ILE A 76 3.87 3.07 2.32
CA ILE A 76 2.85 3.05 1.26
C ILE A 76 3.32 2.12 0.12
N TYR A 77 4.60 2.18 -0.25
CA TYR A 77 5.19 1.31 -1.27
C TYR A 77 5.16 -0.17 -0.88
N ALA A 78 5.38 -0.49 0.41
CA ALA A 78 5.21 -1.85 0.92
C ALA A 78 3.76 -2.34 0.79
N CYS A 79 2.78 -1.45 1.02
CA CYS A 79 1.38 -1.79 0.83
C CYS A 79 1.04 -2.10 -0.64
N TRP A 80 1.52 -1.27 -1.57
CA TRP A 80 1.39 -1.54 -3.00
C TRP A 80 2.04 -2.86 -3.41
N ALA A 81 3.25 -3.13 -2.93
CA ALA A 81 3.95 -4.37 -3.20
C ALA A 81 3.21 -5.62 -2.68
N ALA A 82 2.56 -5.52 -1.52
CA ALA A 82 1.70 -6.58 -1.00
C ALA A 82 0.49 -6.85 -1.90
N LEU A 83 -0.12 -5.79 -2.45
CA LEU A 83 -1.24 -5.92 -3.40
C LEU A 83 -0.79 -6.46 -4.77
N MET A 84 0.40 -6.08 -5.24
CA MET A 84 1.02 -6.69 -6.43
C MET A 84 1.23 -8.20 -6.24
N ALA A 85 1.61 -8.62 -5.03
CA ALA A 85 1.88 -10.01 -4.75
C ALA A 85 0.66 -10.93 -4.90
N ARG A 86 -0.56 -10.35 -4.85
CA ARG A 86 -1.84 -11.03 -5.02
C ARG A 86 -2.34 -11.10 -6.46
N GLN A 87 -1.69 -10.39 -7.38
CA GLN A 87 -2.10 -10.43 -8.79
C GLN A 87 -1.75 -11.79 -9.40
N GLU A 88 -2.56 -12.28 -10.33
CA GLU A 88 -2.41 -13.61 -10.95
C GLU A 88 -1.10 -13.79 -11.73
N MET A 89 -0.50 -12.68 -12.17
CA MET A 89 0.75 -12.71 -12.92
C MET A 89 1.92 -13.19 -12.03
N TRP A 90 2.67 -14.18 -12.51
CA TRP A 90 3.77 -14.75 -11.74
C TRP A 90 4.84 -13.71 -11.36
N TRP A 91 5.11 -12.75 -12.26
CA TRP A 91 6.17 -11.76 -12.05
C TRP A 91 5.74 -10.68 -11.05
N THR A 92 4.46 -10.35 -10.95
CA THR A 92 3.93 -9.43 -9.92
C THR A 92 3.98 -10.09 -8.55
N ARG A 93 3.63 -11.39 -8.46
CA ARG A 93 3.78 -12.19 -7.24
C ARG A 93 5.20 -12.13 -6.69
N ILE A 94 6.17 -12.51 -7.51
CA ILE A 94 7.59 -12.53 -7.12
C ILE A 94 8.12 -11.12 -6.79
N THR A 95 7.78 -10.13 -7.61
CA THR A 95 8.23 -8.74 -7.41
C THR A 95 7.69 -8.17 -6.10
N GLY A 96 6.38 -8.31 -5.85
CA GLY A 96 5.74 -7.85 -4.62
C GLY A 96 6.35 -8.47 -3.37
N GLN A 97 6.54 -9.80 -3.36
CA GLN A 97 7.19 -10.51 -2.25
C GLN A 97 8.62 -10.03 -1.98
N LYS A 98 9.41 -9.81 -3.04
CA LYS A 98 10.79 -9.32 -2.91
C LYS A 98 10.84 -7.93 -2.30
N ILE A 99 9.97 -7.01 -2.74
CA ILE A 99 9.91 -5.65 -2.21
C ILE A 99 9.51 -5.67 -0.73
N VAL A 100 8.43 -6.37 -0.36
CA VAL A 100 7.99 -6.46 1.04
C VAL A 100 9.08 -7.05 1.93
N ARG A 101 9.82 -8.06 1.46
CA ARG A 101 10.95 -8.64 2.20
C ARG A 101 12.09 -7.64 2.39
N ALA A 102 12.41 -6.85 1.36
CA ALA A 102 13.48 -5.84 1.44
C ALA A 102 13.13 -4.72 2.43
N LEU A 103 11.86 -4.28 2.46
CA LEU A 103 11.41 -3.21 3.34
C LEU A 103 11.18 -3.68 4.77
N GLY A 104 10.81 -4.95 4.96
CA GLY A 104 10.53 -5.54 6.27
C GLY A 104 11.73 -5.85 7.14
N GLN A 105 12.94 -5.42 6.76
CA GLN A 105 14.20 -5.61 7.51
C GLN A 105 14.60 -4.38 8.34
N SER A 106 13.89 -3.25 8.25
CA SER A 106 14.21 -2.05 9.04
C SER A 106 13.63 -2.14 10.45
N GLU A 107 14.43 -1.81 11.46
CA GLU A 107 13.96 -1.59 12.84
C GLU A 107 13.21 -0.25 12.91
N GLN A 108 11.88 -0.30 12.92
CA GLN A 108 11.04 0.89 13.05
C GLN A 108 9.99 0.74 14.16
N ASP A 109 9.31 1.85 14.46
CA ASP A 109 8.29 2.02 15.49
C ASP A 109 7.12 1.00 15.37
N GLU A 110 6.45 0.70 16.48
CA GLU A 110 5.45 -0.37 16.59
C GLU A 110 4.30 -0.22 15.59
N LYS A 111 3.87 1.02 15.32
CA LYS A 111 2.81 1.30 14.32
C LYS A 111 3.23 0.89 12.90
N TRP A 112 4.49 1.11 12.57
CA TRP A 112 5.09 0.74 11.28
C TRP A 112 5.17 -0.77 11.13
N ASN A 113 5.53 -1.44 12.22
CA ASN A 113 5.58 -2.90 12.26
C ASN A 113 4.21 -3.54 12.02
N ARG A 114 3.10 -2.90 12.42
CA ARG A 114 1.74 -3.40 12.13
C ARG A 114 1.44 -3.37 10.64
N VAL A 115 1.74 -2.26 9.96
CA VAL A 115 1.53 -2.14 8.51
C VAL A 115 2.46 -3.07 7.72
N LEU A 116 3.73 -3.17 8.11
CA LEU A 116 4.69 -4.09 7.49
C LEU A 116 4.33 -5.57 7.73
N ARG A 117 3.77 -5.91 8.90
CA ARG A 117 3.25 -7.25 9.18
C ARG A 117 2.09 -7.58 8.26
N TRP A 118 1.12 -6.67 8.14
CA TRP A 118 0.03 -6.81 7.18
C TRP A 118 0.55 -7.03 5.76
N ALA A 119 1.53 -6.24 5.30
CA ALA A 119 2.11 -6.38 3.97
C ALA A 119 2.76 -7.76 3.76
N LYS A 120 3.45 -8.30 4.77
CA LYS A 120 4.04 -9.65 4.74
C LYS A 120 2.98 -10.73 4.65
N GLU A 121 1.93 -10.65 5.47
CA GLU A 121 0.83 -11.63 5.47
C GLU A 121 0.12 -11.66 4.12
N ILE A 122 -0.23 -10.48 3.59
CA ILE A 122 -0.88 -10.33 2.28
C ILE A 122 0.00 -10.84 1.13
N ALA A 123 1.32 -10.60 1.17
CA ALA A 123 2.23 -11.03 0.12
C ALA A 123 2.49 -12.55 0.10
N HIS A 124 2.30 -13.22 1.24
CA HIS A 124 2.52 -14.65 1.41
C HIS A 124 1.25 -15.49 1.49
N ALA A 125 0.07 -14.86 1.49
CA ALA A 125 -1.19 -15.58 1.35
C ALA A 125 -1.17 -16.38 0.04
N GLU A 126 -1.15 -17.70 0.15
CA GLU A 126 -1.44 -18.58 -0.97
C GLU A 126 -2.89 -18.31 -1.37
N THR A 127 -3.11 -17.90 -2.62
CA THR A 127 -4.45 -17.87 -3.20
C THR A 127 -4.94 -19.32 -3.19
N CYS A 128 -5.81 -19.66 -2.22
CA CYS A 128 -6.61 -20.88 -2.28
C CYS A 128 -7.38 -20.84 -3.61
N SER A 129 -6.90 -21.64 -4.56
CA SER A 129 -7.54 -21.96 -5.82
C SER A 129 -8.72 -22.91 -5.61
#